data_AF-A0A5B7I725-F1
#
_entry.id   AF-A0A5B7I725-F1
#
_cell.length_a   1.000
_cell.length_b   1.000
_cell.length_c   1.000
_cell.angle_alpha   90.00
_cell.angle_beta   90.00
_cell.angle_gamma   90.00
#
_symmetry.space_group_name_H-M   'P 1'
#
loop_
_entity.id
_entity.type
_entity.pdbx_description
1 polymer ?
#
loop_
_entity_poly.entity_id
_entity_poly.type
_entity_poly.pdbx_seq_one_letter_code
_entity_poly.pdbx_strand_id
1 'polypeptide(L)'
;MCCWGFCIDLLLTLAEKNAFSFSLFLAPDGQYGDLVEGPDGRNWTGMIGHLAGDGDADMAVAPLTINPQRSQDIHLTKPFKYQGITILVKRASIVPALVSILQPFRGTLWLLLMATVHVIAVLIWLLDRLSPVYR
;
A
#
# COMPACT_ATOMS: atom_id res chain seq x y z
N MET A 1 -23.68 4.78 20.80
CA MET A 1 -22.23 4.53 20.59
C MET A 1 -21.80 5.28 19.34
N CYS A 2 -20.74 6.09 19.38
CA CYS A 2 -20.34 6.96 18.25
C CYS A 2 -19.16 6.41 17.42
N CYS A 3 -18.59 5.26 17.78
CA CYS A 3 -17.45 4.66 17.09
C CYS A 3 -17.64 3.14 16.93
N TRP A 4 -17.08 2.57 15.87
CA TRP A 4 -17.13 1.14 15.55
C TRP A 4 -15.81 0.70 14.90
N GLY A 5 -15.51 -0.61 14.95
CA GLY A 5 -14.33 -1.20 14.33
C GLY A 5 -13.55 -2.12 15.28
N PHE A 6 -12.47 -2.71 14.77
CA PHE A 6 -11.72 -3.77 15.47
C PHE A 6 -11.30 -3.40 16.91
N CYS A 7 -10.76 -2.20 17.11
CA CYS A 7 -10.32 -1.76 18.44
C CYS A 7 -11.49 -1.52 19.40
N ILE A 8 -12.65 -1.12 18.89
CA ILE A 8 -13.85 -0.89 19.71
C ILE A 8 -14.44 -2.24 20.16
N ASP A 9 -14.53 -3.21 19.25
CA ASP A 9 -15.01 -4.56 19.58
C ASP A 9 -14.10 -5.23 20.62
N LEU A 10 -12.79 -5.02 20.48
CA LEU A 10 -11.80 -5.47 21.46
C LEU A 10 -12.01 -4.82 22.82
N LEU A 11 -12.20 -3.49 22.88
CA LEU A 11 -12.45 -2.76 24.12
C LEU A 11 -13.75 -3.20 24.81
N LEU A 12 -14.84 -3.38 24.05
CA LEU A 12 -16.10 -3.89 24.58
C LEU A 12 -15.93 -5.28 25.20
N THR A 13 -15.20 -6.17 24.52
CA THR A 13 -14.90 -7.52 25.04
C THR A 13 -14.05 -7.45 26.31
N LEU A 14 -13.10 -6.51 26.40
CA LEU A 14 -12.28 -6.31 27.59
C LEU A 14 -13.11 -5.74 28.76
N ALA A 15 -14.01 -4.80 28.48
CA ALA A 15 -14.89 -4.19 29.46
C ALA A 15 -15.85 -5.23 30.07
N GLU A 16 -16.43 -6.09 29.24
CA GLU A 16 -17.28 -7.19 29.69
C GLU A 16 -16.50 -8.20 30.55
N LYS A 17 -15.31 -8.60 30.12
CA LYS A 17 -14.50 -9.61 30.84
C LYS A 17 -13.93 -9.11 32.17
N ASN A 18 -13.58 -7.84 32.25
CA ASN A 18 -12.94 -7.24 33.44
C ASN A 18 -13.91 -6.38 34.26
N ALA A 19 -15.19 -6.31 33.88
CA ALA A 19 -16.26 -5.58 34.55
C ALA A 19 -15.95 -4.09 34.81
N PHE A 20 -15.47 -3.36 33.78
CA PHE A 20 -15.27 -1.92 33.87
C PHE A 20 -16.17 -1.14 32.89
N SER A 21 -16.56 0.07 33.28
CA SER A 21 -17.20 1.05 32.41
C SER A 21 -16.16 2.02 31.86
N PHE A 22 -16.41 2.59 30.68
CA PHE A 22 -15.49 3.52 30.04
C PHE A 22 -16.25 4.64 29.33
N SER A 23 -15.62 5.81 29.24
CA SER A 23 -15.98 6.89 28.31
C SER A 23 -14.94 6.97 27.20
N LEU A 24 -15.37 7.30 25.99
CA LEU A 24 -14.49 7.39 24.84
C LEU A 24 -14.39 8.83 24.36
N PHE A 25 -13.17 9.24 24.04
CA PHE A 25 -12.88 10.43 23.26
C PHE A 25 -11.74 10.13 22.29
N LEU A 26 -11.67 10.90 21.20
CA LEU A 26 -10.54 10.83 20.28
C LEU A 26 -9.52 11.88 20.67
N ALA A 27 -8.23 11.57 20.48
CA ALA A 27 -7.16 12.55 20.63
C ALA A 27 -7.50 13.79 19.77
N PRO A 28 -7.62 15.00 20.37
CA PRO A 28 -8.06 16.21 19.68
C PRO A 28 -7.21 16.59 18.47
N ASP A 29 -5.92 16.25 18.50
CA ASP A 29 -4.96 16.51 17.42
C ASP A 29 -4.89 15.40 16.35
N GLY A 30 -5.56 14.26 16.60
CA GLY A 30 -5.57 13.10 15.72
C GLY A 30 -4.21 12.38 15.60
N GLN A 31 -3.26 12.64 16.49
CA GLN A 31 -1.91 12.06 16.44
C GLN A 31 -1.75 10.92 17.46
N TYR A 32 -0.88 9.95 17.14
CA TYR A 32 -0.49 8.92 18.10
C TYR A 32 0.36 9.49 19.24
N GLY A 33 1.21 10.46 18.92
CA GLY A 33 2.12 11.09 19.87
C GLY A 33 3.57 10.88 19.51
N ASP A 34 4.27 12.00 19.47
CA ASP A 34 5.71 12.13 19.26
C ASP A 34 6.32 12.90 20.42
N LEU A 35 7.59 12.59 20.71
CA LEU A 35 8.32 13.29 21.77
C LEU A 35 8.86 14.60 21.20
N VAL A 36 8.44 15.70 21.80
CA VAL A 36 8.88 17.05 21.44
C VAL A 36 9.74 17.61 22.57
N GLU A 37 10.89 18.15 22.23
CA GLU A 37 11.74 18.88 23.17
C GLU A 37 11.33 20.35 23.18
N GLY A 38 10.86 20.82 24.34
CA GLY A 38 10.46 22.19 24.57
C GLY A 38 11.30 22.87 25.66
N PRO A 39 11.01 24.15 25.95
CA PRO A 39 11.67 24.91 27.02
C PRO A 39 11.53 24.24 28.39
N ASP A 40 10.40 23.55 28.61
CA ASP A 40 10.04 22.90 29.87
C ASP A 40 10.50 21.44 29.96
N GLY A 41 11.25 20.95 28.96
CA GLY A 41 11.76 19.59 28.90
C GLY A 41 11.15 18.76 27.77
N ARG A 42 11.10 17.43 27.96
CA ARG A 42 10.59 16.49 26.96
C ARG A 42 9.11 16.23 27.21
N ASN A 43 8.25 16.62 26.28
CA ASN A 43 6.80 16.44 26.38
C ASN A 43 6.28 15.58 25.22
N TRP A 44 5.28 14.76 25.52
CA TRP A 44 4.58 13.96 24.52
C TRP A 44 3.40 14.73 23.93
N THR A 45 3.23 14.62 22.61
CA THR A 45 2.01 15.09 21.92
C THR A 45 1.01 13.95 21.75
N GLY A 46 -0.15 14.24 21.15
CA GLY A 46 -1.13 13.23 20.76
C GLY A 46 -1.66 12.37 21.89
N MET A 47 -2.09 11.18 21.52
CA MET A 47 -2.66 10.20 22.43
C MET A 47 -1.71 9.85 23.60
N ILE A 48 -0.39 9.83 23.38
CA ILE A 48 0.58 9.59 24.46
C ILE A 48 0.66 10.79 25.41
N GLY A 49 0.58 12.02 24.89
CA GLY A 49 0.51 13.24 25.70
C GLY A 49 -0.66 13.23 26.68
N HIS A 50 -1.86 12.87 26.20
CA HIS A 50 -3.04 12.75 27.06
C HIS A 50 -2.96 11.61 28.09
N LEU A 51 -2.18 10.56 27.81
CA LEU A 51 -2.01 9.40 28.70
C LEU A 51 -0.93 9.63 29.76
N ALA A 52 0.23 10.19 29.38
CA ALA A 52 1.40 10.30 30.25
C ALA A 52 1.66 11.72 30.77
N GLY A 53 1.23 12.76 30.04
CA GLY A 53 1.46 14.16 30.36
C GLY A 53 0.30 14.77 31.14
N ASP A 54 -0.82 15.01 30.45
CA ASP A 54 -1.95 15.78 30.98
C ASP A 54 -2.81 14.98 31.98
N GLY A 55 -2.79 13.64 31.88
CA GLY A 55 -3.59 12.74 32.71
C GLY A 55 -5.08 12.72 32.34
N ASP A 56 -5.42 13.13 31.12
CA ASP A 56 -6.80 13.15 30.60
C ASP A 56 -7.33 11.76 30.24
N ALA A 57 -6.43 10.77 30.05
CA ALA A 57 -6.78 9.41 29.68
C ALA A 57 -6.09 8.38 30.58
N ASP A 58 -6.85 7.36 31.02
CA ASP A 58 -6.30 6.22 31.77
C ASP A 58 -5.79 5.09 30.86
N MET A 59 -6.36 4.99 29.65
CA MET A 59 -6.07 3.92 28.71
C MET A 59 -6.18 4.39 27.26
N ALA A 60 -5.19 4.03 26.45
CA ALA A 60 -5.21 4.21 25.01
C ALA A 60 -5.48 2.88 24.29
N VAL A 61 -6.54 2.82 23.47
CA VAL A 61 -6.84 1.65 22.62
C VAL A 61 -6.79 2.06 21.15
N ALA A 62 -5.67 1.76 20.51
CA ALA A 62 -5.37 2.15 19.14
C ALA A 62 -4.36 1.19 18.51
N PRO A 63 -4.16 1.20 17.18
CA PRO A 63 -3.04 0.53 16.53
C PRO A 63 -1.71 1.26 16.82
N LEU A 64 -1.30 1.25 18.09
CA LEU A 64 -0.10 1.93 18.58
C LEU A 64 1.12 1.01 18.51
N THR A 65 2.17 1.46 17.82
CA THR A 65 3.44 0.73 17.73
C THR A 65 4.21 0.76 19.05
N ILE A 66 4.67 -0.41 19.49
CA ILE A 66 5.58 -0.58 20.63
C ILE A 66 6.98 -0.11 20.22
N ASN A 67 7.50 0.92 20.90
CA ASN A 67 8.81 1.52 20.68
C ASN A 67 9.51 1.71 22.04
N PRO A 68 10.82 1.39 22.19
CA PRO A 68 11.60 1.67 23.40
C PRO A 68 11.46 3.08 23.98
N GLN A 69 11.32 4.11 23.14
CA GLN A 69 11.14 5.49 23.60
C GLN A 69 9.79 5.69 24.29
N ARG A 70 8.72 5.07 23.76
CA ARG A 70 7.38 5.13 24.36
C ARG A 70 7.31 4.29 25.64
N SER A 71 7.94 3.11 25.63
CA SER A 71 7.95 2.21 26.78
C SER A 71 8.65 2.75 28.03
N GLN A 72 9.37 3.87 27.93
CA GLN A 72 9.98 4.55 29.08
C GLN A 72 8.95 5.33 29.91
N ASP A 73 7.93 5.87 29.25
CA ASP A 73 6.95 6.77 29.89
C ASP A 73 5.55 6.14 30.00
N ILE A 74 5.25 5.10 29.20
CA ILE A 74 3.97 4.38 29.26
C ILE A 74 4.15 2.86 29.37
N HIS A 75 3.22 2.22 30.07
CA HIS A 75 3.15 0.77 30.15
C HIS A 75 2.34 0.18 28.98
N LEU A 76 3.01 -0.62 28.15
CA LEU A 76 2.39 -1.29 27.01
C LEU A 76 2.04 -2.74 27.35
N THR A 77 0.90 -3.20 26.84
CA THR A 77 0.50 -4.61 26.96
C THR A 77 1.38 -5.51 26.07
N LYS A 78 1.14 -6.82 26.14
CA LYS A 78 1.65 -7.70 25.08
C LYS A 78 1.06 -7.31 23.72
N PRO A 79 1.80 -7.48 22.62
CA PRO A 79 1.26 -7.22 21.29
C PRO A 79 0.05 -8.10 21.03
N PHE A 80 -1.08 -7.51 20.64
CA PHE A 80 -2.28 -8.25 20.22
C PHE A 80 -2.34 -8.47 18.70
N LYS A 81 -1.50 -7.76 17.93
CA LYS A 81 -1.39 -7.87 16.47
C LYS A 81 0.05 -7.66 16.05
N TYR A 82 0.55 -8.54 15.18
CA TYR A 82 1.83 -8.37 14.50
C TYR A 82 1.60 -7.82 13.10
N GLN A 83 2.26 -6.71 12.78
CA GLN A 83 2.23 -6.05 11.49
C GLN A 83 3.66 -5.65 11.11
N GLY A 84 3.96 -5.65 9.81
CA GLY A 84 5.26 -5.25 9.26
C GLY A 84 5.11 -4.15 8.21
N ILE A 85 6.22 -3.47 7.92
CA ILE A 85 6.27 -2.45 6.88
C ILE A 85 6.19 -3.13 5.51
N THR A 86 5.29 -2.67 4.66
CA THR A 86 5.13 -3.15 3.29
C THR A 86 5.04 -1.97 2.33
N ILE A 87 5.44 -2.16 1.09
CA ILE A 87 5.38 -1.11 0.06
C ILE A 87 4.11 -1.34 -0.76
N LEU A 88 3.24 -0.33 -0.80
CA LEU A 88 2.08 -0.32 -1.68
C LEU A 88 2.50 0.20 -3.06
N VAL A 89 2.37 -0.64 -4.09
CA VAL A 89 2.62 -0.26 -5.49
C VAL A 89 1.33 -0.34 -6.30
N LYS A 90 1.21 0.56 -7.29
CA LYS A 90 0.10 0.50 -8.24
C LYS A 90 0.18 -0.81 -9.04
N ARG A 91 -0.93 -1.55 -9.11
CA ARG A 91 -1.03 -2.74 -9.95
C ARG A 91 -0.73 -2.38 -11.41
N ALA A 92 0.18 -3.12 -12.04
CA ALA A 92 0.47 -2.96 -13.47
C ALA A 92 -0.78 -3.27 -14.30
N SER A 93 -1.04 -2.46 -15.33
CA SER A 93 -2.08 -2.73 -16.32
C SER A 93 -1.72 -3.97 -17.13
N ILE A 94 -2.66 -4.90 -17.25
CA ILE A 94 -2.49 -6.11 -18.07
C ILE A 94 -2.69 -5.71 -19.54
N VAL A 95 -1.70 -5.98 -20.39
CA VAL A 95 -1.85 -5.83 -21.84
C VAL A 95 -2.80 -6.92 -22.35
N PRO A 96 -3.79 -6.62 -23.20
CA PRO A 96 -4.69 -7.63 -23.75
C PRO A 96 -3.94 -8.75 -24.48
N ALA A 97 -4.39 -10.00 -24.33
CA ALA A 97 -3.72 -11.19 -24.86
C ALA A 97 -3.45 -11.12 -26.38
N LEU A 98 -4.35 -10.51 -27.16
CA LEU A 98 -4.19 -10.38 -28.62
C LEU A 98 -2.99 -9.51 -29.01
N VAL A 99 -2.72 -8.43 -28.25
CA VAL A 99 -1.57 -7.56 -28.49
C VAL A 99 -0.27 -8.21 -28.00
N SER A 100 -0.37 -9.12 -27.02
CA SER A 100 0.77 -9.88 -26.51
C SER A 100 1.41 -10.80 -27.56
N ILE A 101 0.64 -11.26 -28.58
CA ILE A 101 1.16 -12.08 -29.68
C ILE A 101 2.14 -11.28 -30.57
N LEU A 102 1.92 -9.97 -30.72
CA LEU A 102 2.74 -9.07 -31.54
C LEU A 102 3.95 -8.52 -30.78
N GLN A 103 3.98 -8.66 -29.45
CA GLN A 103 5.04 -8.18 -28.55
C GLN A 103 6.45 -8.78 -28.76
N PRO A 104 6.67 -10.03 -29.23
CA PRO A 104 8.03 -10.58 -29.31
C PRO A 104 8.89 -9.90 -30.38
N PHE A 105 8.29 -9.19 -31.34
CA PHE A 105 9.01 -8.46 -32.39
C PHE A 105 8.73 -6.96 -32.33
N ARG A 106 9.75 -6.15 -32.59
CA ARG A 106 9.59 -4.71 -32.76
C ARG A 106 8.76 -4.41 -34.02
N GLY A 107 7.97 -3.33 -34.00
CA GLY A 107 7.15 -2.92 -35.15
C GLY A 107 7.94 -2.77 -36.46
N THR A 108 9.22 -2.41 -36.38
CA THR A 108 10.13 -2.34 -37.54
C THR A 108 10.32 -3.68 -38.24
N LEU A 109 10.42 -4.80 -37.48
CA LEU A 109 10.55 -6.13 -38.06
C LEU A 109 9.26 -6.56 -38.77
N TRP A 110 8.10 -6.25 -38.19
CA TRP A 110 6.80 -6.50 -38.83
C TRP A 110 6.68 -5.75 -40.16
N LEU A 111 7.06 -4.47 -40.21
CA LEU A 111 7.07 -3.68 -41.45
C LEU A 111 8.04 -4.26 -42.48
N LEU A 112 9.23 -4.70 -42.03
CA LEU A 112 10.23 -5.30 -42.91
C LEU A 112 9.75 -6.64 -43.48
N LEU A 113 9.11 -7.49 -42.67
CA LEU A 113 8.49 -8.74 -43.12
C LEU A 113 7.39 -8.48 -44.18
N MET A 114 6.55 -7.46 -43.97
CA MET A 114 5.55 -7.09 -44.97
C MET A 114 6.23 -6.59 -46.26
N ALA A 115 7.25 -5.75 -46.16
CA ALA A 115 7.97 -5.25 -47.31
C ALA A 115 8.67 -6.37 -48.11
N THR A 116 9.33 -7.32 -47.45
CA THR A 116 10.00 -8.42 -48.13
C THR A 116 9.01 -9.32 -48.88
N VAL A 117 7.85 -9.61 -48.29
CA VAL A 117 6.78 -10.37 -48.97
C VAL A 117 6.33 -9.67 -50.27
N HIS A 118 6.14 -8.35 -50.25
CA HIS A 118 5.73 -7.59 -51.43
C HIS A 118 6.84 -7.53 -52.49
N VAL A 119 8.10 -7.31 -52.07
CA VAL A 119 9.25 -7.28 -52.99
C VAL A 119 9.42 -8.62 -53.70
N ILE A 120 9.31 -9.74 -52.97
CA ILE A 120 9.39 -11.08 -53.55
C ILE A 120 8.23 -11.32 -54.52
N ALA A 121 7.01 -10.92 -54.18
CA ALA A 121 5.85 -11.04 -55.05
C ALA A 121 6.02 -10.28 -56.37
N VAL A 122 6.51 -9.02 -56.32
CA VAL A 122 6.81 -8.22 -57.52
C VAL A 122 7.93 -8.85 -58.34
N LEU A 123 8.98 -9.35 -57.70
CA LEU A 123 10.09 -10.02 -58.38
C LEU A 123 9.63 -11.26 -59.14
N ILE A 124 8.82 -12.11 -58.51
CA ILE A 124 8.24 -13.30 -59.16
C ILE A 124 7.38 -12.89 -60.34
N TRP A 125 6.51 -11.89 -60.18
CA TRP A 125 5.66 -11.40 -61.27
C TRP A 125 6.46 -10.87 -62.46
N LEU A 126 7.55 -10.14 -62.20
CA LEU A 126 8.47 -9.68 -63.26
C LEU A 126 9.19 -10.83 -63.95
N LEU A 127 9.68 -11.80 -63.18
CA LEU A 127 10.36 -12.98 -63.73
C LEU A 127 9.41 -13.82 -64.60
N ASP A 128 8.17 -14.02 -64.16
CA ASP A 128 7.15 -14.73 -64.95
C ASP A 128 6.83 -14.00 -66.25
N ARG A 129 6.75 -12.66 -66.21
CA ARG A 129 6.49 -11.84 -67.41
C ARG A 129 7.66 -11.78 -68.40
N LEU A 130 8.90 -11.81 -67.90
CA LEU A 130 10.11 -11.62 -68.71
C LEU A 130 10.81 -12.92 -69.09
N SER A 131 10.57 -14.03 -68.38
CA SER A 131 11.17 -15.31 -68.71
C SER A 131 10.44 -15.95 -69.91
N PRO A 132 11.13 -16.20 -71.02
CA PRO A 132 10.55 -16.86 -72.20
C PRO A 132 10.46 -18.39 -72.02
N VAL A 133 10.73 -18.91 -70.82
CA VAL A 133 10.83 -20.35 -70.54
C VAL A 133 9.46 -21.02 -70.39
N TYR A 134 8.39 -20.25 -70.14
CA TYR A 134 7.00 -20.76 -70.05
C TYR A 134 6.12 -20.36 -71.24
N ARG A 135 6.71 -19.91 -72.37
CA ARG A 135 5.99 -19.80 -73.66
C ARG A 135 6.32 -20.99 -74.55
#